data_AF-A0A1F4AGY5-F1
#
_entry.id   AF-A0A1F4AGY5-F1
#
_cell.length_a   1.000
_cell.length_b   1.000
_cell.length_c   1.000
_cell.angle_alpha   90.00
_cell.angle_beta   90.00
_cell.angle_gamma   90.00
#
_symmetry.space_group_name_H-M   'P 1'
#
loop_
_entity.id
_entity.type
_entity.pdbx_description
1 polymer ?
#
loop_
_entity_poly.entity_id
_entity_poly.type
_entity_poly.pdbx_seq_one_letter_code
_entity_poly.pdbx_strand_id
1 'polypeptide(L)'
;MLEMSFWVRNLVFVTSASRLQTSTDWFYANFLCQLADGRLLAVEYKGKDRYTAEDAEEKRAVGAVWASRSGGRCLFAMPTEGDFSAIARAIKP
;
A
#
# COMPACT_ATOMS: atom_id res chain seq x y z
N MET A 1 -0.38 3.19 21.19
CA MET A 1 -0.53 2.16 20.15
C MET A 1 -1.39 2.80 19.07
N LEU A 2 -0.95 2.84 17.81
CA LEU A 2 -1.81 3.34 16.73
C LEU A 2 -2.85 2.28 16.43
N GLU A 3 -4.10 2.65 16.62
CA GLU A 3 -5.24 1.77 16.40
C GLU A 3 -5.75 1.93 14.96
N MET A 4 -6.25 0.84 14.39
CA MET A 4 -6.81 0.85 13.04
C MET A 4 -8.33 1.01 13.14
N SER A 5 -8.88 2.01 12.46
CA SER A 5 -10.32 2.25 12.45
C SER A 5 -11.05 1.18 11.63
N PHE A 6 -10.59 0.96 10.40
CA PHE A 6 -11.11 -0.10 9.54
C PHE A 6 -10.10 -0.47 8.45
N TRP A 7 -10.35 -1.60 7.80
CA TRP A 7 -9.64 -2.04 6.61
C TRP A 7 -10.62 -2.64 5.61
N VAL A 8 -10.27 -2.54 4.32
CA VAL A 8 -11.01 -3.15 3.22
C VAL A 8 -10.07 -3.87 2.28
N ARG A 9 -10.53 -5.00 1.74
CA ARG A 9 -9.89 -5.62 0.57
C ARG A 9 -10.21 -4.78 -0.65
N ASN A 10 -9.19 -4.32 -1.36
CA ASN A 10 -9.37 -3.59 -2.61
C ASN A 10 -9.66 -4.59 -3.75
N LEU A 11 -10.87 -4.54 -4.29
CA LEU A 11 -11.28 -5.42 -5.39
C LEU A 11 -10.83 -4.83 -6.72
N VAL A 12 -10.32 -5.68 -7.61
CA VAL A 12 -9.95 -5.28 -8.98
C VAL A 12 -11.20 -5.13 -9.85
N PHE A 13 -11.16 -4.20 -10.80
CA PHE A 13 -12.19 -3.98 -11.82
C PHE A 13 -13.59 -3.54 -11.33
N VAL A 14 -13.70 -3.07 -10.09
CA VAL A 14 -14.92 -2.39 -9.60
C VAL A 14 -14.75 -0.88 -9.66
N THR A 15 -15.84 -0.14 -9.91
CA THR A 15 -15.82 1.32 -10.06
C THR A 15 -15.35 2.07 -8.81
N SER A 16 -15.54 1.47 -7.64
CA SER A 16 -15.11 2.00 -6.34
C SER A 16 -13.66 1.62 -5.95
N ALA A 17 -12.94 0.89 -6.81
CA ALA A 17 -11.58 0.45 -6.52
C ALA A 17 -10.59 1.62 -6.50
N SER A 18 -9.70 1.63 -5.51
CA SER A 18 -8.56 2.55 -5.55
C SER A 18 -7.47 1.96 -6.44
N ARG A 19 -6.91 2.79 -7.33
CA ARG A 19 -5.85 2.38 -8.25
C ARG A 19 -4.85 3.49 -8.49
N LEU A 20 -3.61 3.09 -8.74
CA LEU A 20 -2.52 3.97 -9.15
C LEU A 20 -2.05 3.56 -10.55
N GLN A 21 -1.69 4.52 -11.39
CA GLN A 21 -1.23 4.24 -12.76
C GLN A 21 0.21 3.70 -12.73
N THR A 22 0.48 2.63 -13.49
CA THR A 22 1.83 2.14 -13.81
C THR A 22 2.16 2.45 -15.28
N SER A 23 3.35 2.08 -15.76
CA SER A 23 3.77 2.29 -17.15
C SER A 23 2.93 1.52 -18.18
N THR A 24 2.39 0.36 -17.79
CA THR A 24 1.67 -0.54 -18.70
C THR A 24 0.21 -0.77 -18.29
N ASP A 25 -0.13 -0.63 -17.01
CA ASP A 25 -1.44 -0.99 -16.46
C ASP A 25 -1.85 -0.16 -15.22
N TRP A 26 -2.62 -0.77 -14.31
CA TRP A 26 -3.10 -0.17 -13.08
C TRP A 26 -2.69 -1.02 -11.88
N PHE A 27 -2.14 -0.37 -10.86
CA PHE A 27 -1.83 -0.97 -9.58
C PHE A 27 -3.00 -0.84 -8.60
N TYR A 28 -3.51 -1.98 -8.15
CA TYR A 28 -4.52 -2.09 -7.10
C TYR A 28 -3.86 -2.69 -5.85
N ALA A 29 -3.54 -1.87 -4.86
CA ALA A 29 -2.95 -2.33 -3.60
C ALA A 29 -3.92 -3.28 -2.88
N ASN A 30 -3.39 -4.34 -2.25
CA ASN A 30 -4.24 -5.40 -1.73
C ASN A 30 -5.25 -4.95 -0.66
N PHE A 31 -4.80 -4.16 0.31
CA PHE A 31 -5.64 -3.62 1.37
C PHE A 31 -5.53 -2.11 1.45
N LEU A 32 -6.64 -1.49 1.80
CA LEU A 32 -6.71 -0.08 2.17
C LEU A 32 -7.20 0.00 3.61
N CYS A 33 -6.46 0.72 4.45
CA CYS A 33 -6.74 0.85 5.86
C CYS A 33 -6.88 2.33 6.22
N GLN A 34 -7.75 2.64 7.17
CA GLN A 34 -7.76 3.94 7.84
C GLN A 34 -7.27 3.76 9.27
N LEU A 35 -6.27 4.56 9.66
CA LEU A 35 -5.79 4.63 11.03
C LEU A 35 -6.71 5.54 11.88
N ALA A 36 -6.68 5.36 13.20
CA ALA A 36 -7.47 6.16 14.14
C ALA A 36 -7.15 7.67 14.09
N ASP A 37 -5.97 8.04 13.60
CA ASP A 37 -5.56 9.44 13.39
C ASP A 37 -5.98 10.01 12.02
N GLY A 38 -6.73 9.24 11.24
CA GLY A 38 -7.26 9.64 9.92
C GLY A 38 -6.32 9.39 8.74
N ARG A 39 -5.08 8.93 8.97
CA ARG A 39 -4.17 8.57 7.86
C ARG A 39 -4.68 7.33 7.12
N LEU A 40 -4.46 7.32 5.81
CA LEU A 40 -4.79 6.20 4.93
C LEU A 40 -3.55 5.37 4.63
N LEU A 41 -3.61 4.07 4.83
CA LEU A 41 -2.53 3.13 4.54
C LEU A 41 -2.94 2.20 3.39
N ALA A 42 -2.13 2.17 2.34
CA ALA A 42 -2.23 1.16 1.29
C ALA A 42 -1.19 0.06 1.54
N VAL A 43 -1.63 -1.21 1.57
CA VAL A 43 -0.78 -2.38 1.83
C VAL A 43 -0.82 -3.34 0.65
N GLU A 44 0.35 -3.67 0.12
CA GLU A 44 0.52 -4.71 -0.90
C GLU A 44 1.43 -5.83 -0.38
N TYR A 45 0.88 -7.03 -0.14
CA TYR A 45 1.72 -8.18 0.17
C TYR A 45 2.29 -8.82 -1.11
N LYS A 46 3.58 -9.16 -1.10
CA LYS A 46 4.21 -9.96 -2.17
C LYS A 46 5.06 -11.08 -1.58
N GLY A 47 5.00 -12.27 -2.20
CA GLY A 47 5.91 -13.37 -1.89
C GLY A 47 7.35 -13.10 -2.33
N LYS A 48 8.32 -13.75 -1.67
CA LYS A 48 9.77 -13.64 -1.92
C LYS A 48 10.13 -13.69 -3.41
N ASP A 49 9.59 -14.71 -4.06
CA ASP A 49 9.80 -15.07 -5.46
C ASP A 49 9.36 -13.99 -6.45
N ARG A 50 8.48 -13.08 -6.03
CA ARG A 50 7.91 -12.02 -6.87
C ARG A 50 8.29 -10.62 -6.43
N TYR A 51 9.06 -10.47 -5.34
CA TYR A 51 9.39 -9.16 -4.78
C TYR A 51 10.42 -8.38 -5.60
N THR A 52 11.34 -9.08 -6.25
CA THR A 52 12.39 -8.50 -7.11
C THR A 52 11.99 -8.39 -8.58
N ALA A 53 10.75 -8.78 -8.93
CA ALA A 53 10.24 -8.58 -10.27
C ALA A 53 10.08 -7.08 -10.55
N GLU A 54 10.32 -6.68 -11.80
CA GLU A 54 10.20 -5.28 -12.27
C GLU A 54 8.81 -4.68 -11.92
N ASP A 55 7.75 -5.48 -12.06
CA ASP A 55 6.38 -5.15 -11.63
C ASP A 55 6.29 -4.74 -10.15
N ALA A 56 6.99 -5.46 -9.27
CA ALA A 56 6.97 -5.18 -7.84
C ALA A 56 7.79 -3.92 -7.50
N GLU A 57 8.88 -3.67 -8.24
CA GLU A 57 9.66 -2.44 -8.11
C GLU A 57 8.86 -1.21 -8.53
N GLU A 58 8.19 -1.28 -9.69
CA GLU A 58 7.33 -0.21 -10.17
C GLU A 58 6.20 0.10 -9.17
N LYS A 59 5.54 -0.94 -8.64
CA LYS A 59 4.49 -0.78 -7.62
C LYS A 59 5.01 -0.12 -6.34
N ARG A 60 6.25 -0.43 -5.91
CA ARG A 60 6.89 0.27 -4.78
C ARG A 60 7.15 1.73 -5.10
N ALA A 61 7.67 2.02 -6.29
CA ALA A 61 7.97 3.38 -6.70
C ALA A 61 6.69 4.24 -6.76
N VAL A 62 5.64 3.73 -7.42
CA VAL A 62 4.35 4.42 -7.54
C VAL A 62 3.70 4.59 -6.16
N GLY A 63 3.72 3.56 -5.31
CA GLY A 63 3.21 3.65 -3.93
C GLY A 63 3.95 4.68 -3.08
N ALA A 64 5.28 4.76 -3.22
CA ALA A 64 6.11 5.74 -2.51
C ALA A 64 5.84 7.18 -2.97
N VAL A 65 5.65 7.41 -4.28
CA VAL A 65 5.28 8.72 -4.83
C VAL A 65 3.89 9.15 -4.34
N TRP A 66 2.93 8.22 -4.32
CA TRP A 66 1.60 8.52 -3.80
C TRP A 66 1.63 8.91 -2.31
N ALA A 67 2.39 8.17 -1.49
CA ALA A 67 2.57 8.50 -0.08
C ALA A 67 3.25 9.86 0.12
N SER A 68 4.35 10.14 -0.59
CA SER A 68 5.12 11.39 -0.42
C SER A 68 4.34 12.63 -0.83
N ARG A 69 3.49 12.55 -1.86
CA ARG A 69 2.66 13.68 -2.34
C ARG A 69 1.47 14.00 -1.45
N SER A 70 1.16 13.17 -0.46
CA SER A 70 -0.03 13.32 0.38
C SER A 70 0.09 14.33 1.52
N GLY A 71 1.31 14.78 1.82
CA GLY A 71 1.61 15.61 3.00
C GLY A 71 1.47 14.82 4.32
N GLY A 72 1.83 13.53 4.31
CA GLY A 72 1.76 12.66 5.49
C GLY A 72 0.39 12.03 5.77
N ARG A 73 -0.62 12.30 4.92
CA ARG A 73 -1.97 11.72 5.05
C ARG A 73 -2.09 10.31 4.48
N CYS A 74 -1.24 9.95 3.52
CA CYS A 74 -1.21 8.64 2.88
C CYS A 74 0.10 7.94 3.17
N LEU A 75 0.01 6.65 3.49
CA LEU A 75 1.10 5.77 3.86
C LEU A 75 1.10 4.55 2.94
N PHE A 76 2.26 4.02 2.62
CA PHE A 76 2.39 2.83 1.78
C PHE A 76 3.30 1.80 2.44
N ALA A 77 2.90 0.52 2.41
CA ALA A 77 3.71 -0.58 2.87
C ALA A 77 3.63 -1.77 1.91
N MET A 78 4.78 -2.37 1.60
CA MET A 78 4.83 -3.61 0.82
C MET A 78 5.57 -4.70 1.61
N PRO A 79 4.93 -5.35 2.60
CA PRO A 79 5.51 -6.46 3.34
C PRO A 79 5.76 -7.68 2.43
N THR A 80 6.76 -8.48 2.79
CA THR A 80 7.16 -9.66 2.03
C THR A 80 7.73 -10.75 2.94
N GLU A 81 7.75 -11.99 2.48
CA GLU A 81 8.35 -13.14 3.20
C GLU A 81 7.83 -13.37 4.62
N GLY A 82 6.59 -12.96 4.91
CA GLY A 82 6.04 -12.99 6.28
C GLY A 82 6.63 -11.93 7.23
N ASP A 83 7.52 -11.05 6.75
CA ASP A 83 7.95 -9.87 7.49
C ASP A 83 6.95 -8.73 7.31
N PHE A 84 6.19 -8.48 8.37
CA PHE A 84 5.20 -7.38 8.44
C PHE A 84 5.77 -6.12 9.11
N SER A 85 7.05 -6.09 9.47
CA SER A 85 7.68 -4.92 10.11
C SER A 85 7.62 -3.66 9.24
N ALA A 86 7.53 -3.82 7.91
CA ALA A 86 7.31 -2.72 6.97
C ALA A 86 6.03 -1.92 7.29
N ILE A 87 4.95 -2.58 7.70
CA ILE A 87 3.71 -1.92 8.12
C ILE A 87 3.95 -1.12 9.40
N ALA A 88 4.57 -1.75 10.40
CA ALA A 88 4.85 -1.11 11.67
C ALA A 88 5.77 0.13 11.52
N ARG A 89 6.70 0.10 10.56
CA ARG A 89 7.55 1.25 10.21
C ARG A 89 6.75 2.36 9.52
N ALA A 90 5.90 1.99 8.56
CA ALA A 90 5.11 2.96 7.78
C ALA A 90 4.11 3.74 8.64
N ILE A 91 3.55 3.12 9.68
CA ILE A 91 2.55 3.78 10.53
C ILE A 91 3.14 4.63 11.65
N LYS A 92 4.47 4.65 11.85
CA LYS A 92 5.06 5.46 12.92
C LYS A 92 4.64 6.94 12.77
N PRO A 93 4.43 7.65 13.90
CA PRO A 93 4.14 9.07 13.88
C PRO A 93 5.22 9.87 13.15
#